data_AF-A0A962Z4E1-F1
#
_entry.id   AF-A0A962Z4E1-F1
#
_cell.length_a   1.000
_cell.length_b   1.000
_cell.length_c   1.000
_cell.angle_alpha   90.00
_cell.angle_beta   90.00
_cell.angle_gamma   90.00
#
_symmetry.space_group_name_H-M   'P 1'
#
loop_
_entity.id
_entity.type
_entity.pdbx_description
1 polymer ?
#
loop_
_entity_poly.entity_id
_entity_poly.type
_entity_poly.pdbx_seq_one_letter_code
_entity_poly.pdbx_strand_id
1 'polypeptide(L)'
;MYTGTQALGSIDGALHTAQSQINQLEQTIEQTTQRLLALEREEIDRFRDLARIRVDLLASGEIISHLDESERTTARILEERTEGQAKLAQEMRESEARQQSLERMRSEQSQRVEQAETLLDQREAETQQRLQADADYQRQLQIAQQAERVAKHAEEKTELALADRQEKGEPYQQDALFIYLWQRRYGTSEYRANPLTRALDDWVAGLCGYADARANYAMLNEIPQRLQEHSEQVRTQAKIEFEKLAQLELQAAEADGIPALQQALTTSRNALAELDDQLAEQQKRDQELLHRNDEYAAGEDRYFAQATQYLAAELRRDDIMELHRDARLTPTPEDDVVIGRIMALRSDKQHIEQNLERHRTLLKTQRERISELESLRLEFKRQRYDGSSSVFADGTLVGMMLNEFLKGVLSRDGLWQEIRRQHSRRTTHSNPDFGTGGFSRRRSTWGSGGSWG
;
A
#
# COMPACT_ATOMS: atom_id res chain seq x y z
N MET A 1 24.33 5.02 -9.06
CA MET A 1 22.96 5.31 -8.57
C MET A 1 22.03 4.29 -9.16
N TYR A 2 21.27 3.61 -8.31
CA TYR A 2 20.34 2.58 -8.76
C TYR A 2 18.97 3.24 -8.94
N THR A 3 18.39 3.13 -10.13
CA THR A 3 17.14 3.83 -10.44
C THR A 3 15.92 3.01 -10.02
N GLY A 4 14.78 3.68 -9.85
CA GLY A 4 13.50 3.04 -9.57
C GLY A 4 13.11 1.95 -10.55
N THR A 5 13.36 2.18 -11.85
CA THR A 5 13.11 1.20 -12.91
C THR A 5 13.98 -0.05 -12.78
N GLN A 6 15.26 0.10 -12.40
CA GLN A 6 16.15 -1.03 -12.15
C GLN A 6 15.74 -1.83 -10.90
N ALA A 7 15.31 -1.13 -9.84
CA ALA A 7 14.78 -1.76 -8.62
C ALA A 7 13.52 -2.55 -8.90
N LEU A 8 12.58 -2.00 -9.67
CA LEU A 8 11.40 -2.72 -10.14
C LEU A 8 11.80 -3.94 -10.98
N GLY A 9 12.78 -3.80 -11.89
CA GLY A 9 13.29 -4.91 -12.69
C GLY A 9 13.88 -6.06 -11.86
N SER A 10 14.47 -5.76 -10.70
CA SER A 10 14.91 -6.81 -9.77
C SER A 10 13.76 -7.53 -9.07
N ILE A 11 12.71 -6.80 -8.69
CA ILE A 11 11.47 -7.40 -8.14
C ILE A 11 10.81 -8.29 -9.20
N ASP A 12 10.72 -7.82 -10.44
CA ASP A 12 10.17 -8.58 -11.57
C ASP A 12 11.01 -9.84 -11.87
N GLY A 13 12.34 -9.74 -11.83
CA GLY A 13 13.24 -10.89 -12.00
C GLY A 13 13.11 -11.93 -10.88
N ALA A 14 12.93 -11.47 -9.63
CA ALA A 14 12.67 -12.34 -8.48
C ALA A 14 11.32 -13.06 -8.61
N LEU A 15 10.27 -12.34 -9.04
CA LEU A 15 8.95 -12.93 -9.34
C LEU A 15 9.05 -13.99 -10.43
N HIS A 16 9.73 -13.70 -11.54
CA HIS A 16 9.87 -14.66 -12.64
C HIS A 16 10.60 -15.94 -12.20
N THR A 17 11.66 -15.79 -11.38
CA THR A 17 12.39 -16.93 -10.83
C THR A 17 11.51 -17.78 -9.92
N ALA A 18 10.74 -17.15 -9.03
CA ALA A 18 9.81 -17.86 -8.14
C ALA A 18 8.68 -18.56 -8.93
N GLN A 19 8.10 -17.90 -9.93
CA GLN A 19 7.09 -18.48 -10.82
C GLN A 19 7.63 -19.72 -11.56
N SER A 20 8.86 -19.67 -12.05
CA SER A 20 9.49 -20.83 -12.70
C SER A 20 9.65 -22.01 -11.75
N GLN A 21 9.97 -21.77 -10.47
CA GLN A 21 10.06 -22.82 -9.44
C GLN A 21 8.69 -23.43 -9.12
N ILE A 22 7.63 -22.60 -9.07
CA ILE A 22 6.25 -23.07 -8.91
C ILE A 22 5.84 -23.97 -10.07
N ASN A 23 6.06 -23.55 -11.31
CA ASN A 23 5.71 -24.35 -12.48
C ASN A 23 6.39 -25.74 -12.47
N GLN A 24 7.66 -25.81 -12.02
CA GLN A 24 8.37 -27.08 -11.86
C GLN A 24 7.75 -27.96 -10.76
N LEU A 25 7.34 -27.35 -9.65
CA LEU A 25 6.72 -28.06 -8.54
C LEU A 25 5.31 -28.55 -8.88
N GLU A 26 4.52 -27.76 -9.60
CA GLU A 26 3.20 -28.14 -10.14
C GLU A 26 3.32 -29.33 -11.08
N GLN A 27 4.28 -29.32 -12.02
CA GLN A 27 4.55 -30.48 -12.88
C GLN A 27 4.92 -31.73 -12.09
N THR A 28 5.70 -31.57 -11.02
CA THR A 28 6.08 -32.69 -10.13
C THR A 28 4.86 -33.26 -9.40
N ILE A 29 3.97 -32.40 -8.92
CA ILE A 29 2.71 -32.78 -8.25
C ILE A 29 1.78 -33.48 -9.23
N GLU A 30 1.64 -32.98 -10.45
CA GLU A 30 0.84 -33.62 -11.50
C GLU A 30 1.36 -35.02 -11.83
N GLN A 31 2.68 -35.18 -12.05
CA GLN A 31 3.30 -36.47 -12.30
C GLN A 31 3.10 -37.46 -11.14
N THR A 32 3.23 -36.97 -9.91
CA THR A 32 3.03 -37.77 -8.69
C THR A 32 1.57 -38.21 -8.54
N THR A 33 0.62 -37.33 -8.87
CA THR A 33 -0.82 -37.60 -8.85
C THR A 33 -1.21 -38.61 -9.94
N GLN A 34 -0.66 -38.49 -11.15
CA GLN A 34 -0.86 -39.48 -12.22
C GLN A 34 -0.31 -40.85 -11.83
N ARG A 35 0.85 -40.89 -11.14
CA ARG A 35 1.41 -42.15 -10.63
C ARG A 35 0.52 -42.78 -9.57
N LEU A 36 -0.07 -41.98 -8.67
CA LEU A 36 -1.01 -42.45 -7.66
C LEU A 36 -2.24 -43.12 -8.32
N LEU A 37 -2.85 -42.47 -9.31
CA LEU A 37 -3.98 -43.03 -10.06
C LEU A 37 -3.60 -44.32 -10.82
N ALA A 38 -2.39 -44.40 -11.36
CA ALA A 38 -1.89 -45.60 -12.02
C ALA A 38 -1.76 -46.79 -11.04
N LEU A 39 -1.30 -46.54 -9.80
CA LEU A 39 -1.22 -47.57 -8.77
C LEU A 39 -2.61 -48.01 -8.29
N GLU A 40 -3.58 -47.10 -8.18
CA GLU A 40 -4.97 -47.47 -7.84
C GLU A 40 -5.60 -48.37 -8.91
N ARG A 41 -5.37 -48.08 -10.20
CA ARG A 41 -5.81 -48.95 -11.30
C ARG A 41 -5.11 -50.31 -11.26
N GLU A 42 -3.81 -50.31 -11.01
CA GLU A 42 -3.05 -51.56 -10.90
C GLU A 42 -3.55 -52.42 -9.72
N GLU A 43 -3.94 -51.81 -8.60
CA GLU A 43 -4.56 -52.53 -7.48
C GLU A 43 -5.89 -53.19 -7.87
N ILE A 44 -6.74 -52.49 -8.63
CA ILE A 44 -8.00 -53.03 -9.18
C ILE A 44 -7.73 -54.20 -10.12
N ASP A 45 -6.74 -54.07 -11.02
CA ASP A 45 -6.31 -55.15 -11.91
C ASP A 45 -5.86 -56.39 -11.13
N ARG A 46 -5.16 -56.23 -9.99
CA ARG A 46 -4.78 -57.36 -9.14
C ARG A 46 -5.97 -58.01 -8.46
N PHE A 47 -6.97 -57.25 -8.03
CA PHE A 47 -8.22 -57.82 -7.53
C PHE A 47 -8.99 -58.57 -8.62
N ARG A 48 -8.95 -58.08 -9.86
CA ARG A 48 -9.50 -58.79 -11.02
C ARG A 48 -8.75 -60.09 -11.32
N ASP A 49 -7.42 -60.09 -11.28
CA ASP A 49 -6.59 -61.31 -11.41
C ASP A 49 -6.97 -62.32 -10.33
N LEU A 50 -7.13 -61.87 -9.08
CA LEU A 50 -7.54 -62.71 -7.96
C LEU A 50 -8.94 -63.30 -8.18
N ALA A 51 -9.88 -62.49 -8.66
CA ALA A 51 -11.23 -62.94 -8.98
C ALA A 51 -11.22 -64.01 -10.07
N ARG A 52 -10.34 -63.86 -11.09
CA ARG A 52 -10.15 -64.83 -12.18
C ARG A 52 -9.57 -66.15 -11.72
N ILE A 53 -8.55 -66.13 -10.86
CA ILE A 53 -7.95 -67.36 -10.29
C ILE A 53 -9.00 -68.14 -9.48
N ARG A 54 -9.94 -67.41 -8.85
CA ARG A 54 -11.03 -67.98 -8.05
C ARG A 54 -12.32 -68.24 -8.84
N VAL A 55 -12.34 -68.06 -10.17
CA VAL A 55 -13.52 -68.31 -11.04
C VAL A 55 -14.06 -69.73 -10.88
N ASP A 56 -13.19 -70.70 -10.59
CA ASP A 56 -13.57 -72.10 -10.41
C ASP A 56 -14.28 -72.39 -9.06
N LEU A 57 -14.36 -71.41 -8.14
CA LEU A 57 -14.85 -71.62 -6.77
C LEU A 57 -16.13 -70.83 -6.40
N LEU A 58 -16.43 -69.69 -7.05
CA LEU A 58 -17.59 -68.83 -6.70
C LEU A 58 -18.18 -68.09 -7.92
N ALA A 59 -19.44 -67.64 -7.79
CA ALA A 59 -20.23 -66.84 -8.75
C ALA A 59 -19.59 -65.48 -9.10
N SER A 60 -18.47 -65.52 -9.82
CA SER A 60 -17.51 -64.44 -10.06
C SER A 60 -17.82 -63.54 -11.26
N GLY A 61 -18.82 -63.90 -12.07
CA GLY A 61 -19.23 -63.11 -13.24
C GLY A 61 -19.77 -61.72 -12.88
N GLU A 62 -20.52 -61.62 -11.79
CA GLU A 62 -21.03 -60.33 -11.29
C GLU A 62 -19.90 -59.42 -10.79
N ILE A 63 -18.94 -59.97 -10.04
CA ILE A 63 -17.77 -59.21 -9.52
C ILE A 63 -16.95 -58.62 -10.68
N ILE A 64 -16.64 -59.43 -11.70
CA ILE A 64 -15.88 -58.96 -12.86
C ILE A 64 -16.65 -57.85 -13.62
N SER A 65 -17.96 -58.03 -13.81
CA SER A 65 -18.78 -57.03 -14.50
C SER A 65 -18.88 -55.69 -13.75
N HIS A 66 -18.95 -55.73 -12.42
CA HIS A 66 -18.97 -54.54 -11.58
C HIS A 66 -17.64 -53.79 -11.59
N LEU A 67 -16.51 -54.52 -11.53
CA LEU A 67 -15.18 -53.91 -11.67
C LEU A 67 -15.03 -53.18 -13.02
N ASP A 68 -15.54 -53.76 -14.11
CA ASP A 68 -15.51 -53.14 -15.44
C ASP A 68 -16.42 -51.90 -15.54
N GLU A 69 -17.60 -51.91 -14.92
CA GLU A 69 -18.47 -50.73 -14.85
C GLU A 69 -17.83 -49.61 -14.02
N SER A 70 -17.14 -49.99 -12.93
CA SER A 70 -16.46 -49.05 -12.06
C SER A 70 -15.31 -48.32 -12.77
N GLU A 71 -14.49 -49.05 -13.53
CA GLU A 71 -13.44 -48.44 -14.35
C GLU A 71 -14.00 -47.48 -15.40
N ARG A 72 -15.10 -47.84 -16.09
CA ARG A 72 -15.73 -46.96 -17.09
C ARG A 72 -16.29 -45.69 -16.49
N THR A 73 -16.91 -45.78 -15.30
CA THR A 73 -17.46 -44.61 -14.61
C THR A 73 -16.34 -43.71 -14.10
N THR A 74 -15.29 -44.30 -13.53
CA THR A 74 -14.08 -43.57 -13.12
C THR A 74 -13.40 -42.86 -14.30
N ALA A 75 -13.28 -43.55 -15.44
CA ALA A 75 -12.70 -42.98 -16.65
C ALA A 75 -13.50 -41.75 -17.13
N ARG A 76 -14.83 -41.81 -17.08
CA ARG A 76 -15.71 -40.67 -17.43
C ARG A 76 -15.52 -39.48 -16.50
N ILE A 77 -15.44 -39.71 -15.18
CA ILE A 77 -15.21 -38.64 -14.19
C ILE A 77 -13.84 -37.98 -14.43
N LEU A 78 -12.81 -38.78 -14.74
CA LEU A 78 -11.49 -38.26 -15.04
C LEU A 78 -11.45 -37.50 -16.38
N GLU A 79 -12.23 -37.91 -17.37
CA GLU A 79 -12.39 -37.17 -18.63
C GLU A 79 -13.03 -35.79 -18.37
N GLU A 80 -14.11 -35.72 -17.60
CA GLU A 80 -14.72 -34.45 -17.18
C GLU A 80 -13.74 -33.56 -16.39
N ARG A 81 -12.88 -34.17 -15.55
CA ARG A 81 -11.80 -33.46 -14.85
C ARG A 81 -10.83 -32.84 -15.84
N THR A 82 -10.39 -33.58 -16.85
CA THR A 82 -9.45 -33.08 -17.87
C THR A 82 -10.04 -31.93 -18.68
N GLU A 83 -11.33 -31.99 -19.03
CA GLU A 83 -12.02 -30.88 -19.69
C GLU A 83 -12.11 -29.65 -18.78
N GLY A 84 -12.43 -29.84 -17.49
CA GLY A 84 -12.47 -28.78 -16.49
C GLY A 84 -11.12 -28.09 -16.32
N GLN A 85 -10.05 -28.87 -16.22
CA GLN A 85 -8.67 -28.37 -16.13
C GLN A 85 -8.26 -27.62 -17.42
N ALA A 86 -8.65 -28.11 -18.60
CA ALA A 86 -8.39 -27.44 -19.87
C ALA A 86 -9.09 -26.07 -19.98
N LYS A 87 -10.36 -25.98 -19.52
CA LYS A 87 -11.11 -24.72 -19.44
C LYS A 87 -10.46 -23.74 -18.48
N LEU A 88 -10.08 -24.19 -17.29
CA LEU A 88 -9.38 -23.36 -16.30
C LEU A 88 -8.04 -22.85 -16.83
N ALA A 89 -7.25 -23.71 -17.48
CA ALA A 89 -6.00 -23.31 -18.10
C ALA A 89 -6.20 -22.28 -19.22
N GLN A 90 -7.33 -22.33 -19.94
CA GLN A 90 -7.69 -21.29 -20.90
C GLN A 90 -8.04 -19.97 -20.20
N GLU A 91 -8.88 -19.99 -19.16
CA GLU A 91 -9.22 -18.81 -18.35
C GLU A 91 -7.96 -18.14 -17.80
N MET A 92 -7.00 -18.91 -17.27
CA MET A 92 -5.72 -18.41 -16.78
C MET A 92 -4.88 -17.74 -17.88
N ARG A 93 -4.77 -18.35 -19.07
CA ARG A 93 -4.04 -17.74 -20.21
C ARG A 93 -4.66 -16.43 -20.67
N GLU A 94 -6.00 -16.36 -20.72
CA GLU A 94 -6.72 -15.13 -21.07
C GLU A 94 -6.52 -14.04 -20.00
N SER A 95 -6.51 -14.43 -18.73
CA SER A 95 -6.24 -13.56 -17.59
C SER A 95 -4.81 -13.00 -17.64
N GLU A 96 -3.82 -13.85 -17.85
CA GLU A 96 -2.41 -13.45 -17.98
C GLU A 96 -2.21 -12.49 -19.16
N ALA A 97 -2.80 -12.77 -20.33
CA ALA A 97 -2.73 -11.89 -21.48
C ALA A 97 -3.34 -10.50 -21.19
N ARG A 98 -4.44 -10.45 -20.42
CA ARG A 98 -5.05 -9.20 -19.98
C ARG A 98 -4.17 -8.45 -18.98
N GLN A 99 -3.59 -9.14 -18.01
CA GLN A 99 -2.63 -8.56 -17.06
C GLN A 99 -1.44 -7.95 -17.79
N GLN A 100 -0.80 -8.69 -18.71
CA GLN A 100 0.32 -8.18 -19.52
C GLN A 100 -0.07 -6.98 -20.39
N SER A 101 -1.30 -6.92 -20.88
CA SER A 101 -1.82 -5.75 -21.60
C SER A 101 -1.95 -4.53 -20.69
N LEU A 102 -2.56 -4.69 -19.51
CA LEU A 102 -2.70 -3.64 -18.49
C LEU A 102 -1.33 -3.14 -18.02
N GLU A 103 -0.37 -4.03 -17.78
CA GLU A 103 0.98 -3.66 -17.36
C GLU A 103 1.72 -2.84 -18.43
N ARG A 104 1.55 -3.18 -19.71
CA ARG A 104 2.10 -2.38 -20.83
C ARG A 104 1.47 -0.99 -20.87
N MET A 105 0.14 -0.89 -20.83
CA MET A 105 -0.56 0.40 -20.82
C MET A 105 -0.15 1.25 -19.61
N ARG A 106 -0.02 0.65 -18.43
CA ARG A 106 0.43 1.32 -17.21
C ARG A 106 1.88 1.81 -17.32
N SER A 107 2.76 1.03 -17.95
CA SER A 107 4.15 1.45 -18.20
C SER A 107 4.23 2.65 -19.15
N GLU A 108 3.51 2.61 -20.27
CA GLU A 108 3.41 3.72 -21.22
C GLU A 108 2.82 4.97 -20.56
N GLN A 109 1.77 4.81 -19.75
CA GLN A 109 1.14 5.92 -19.04
C GLN A 109 2.05 6.51 -17.95
N SER A 110 2.83 5.67 -17.26
CA SER A 110 3.84 6.13 -16.30
C SER A 110 4.91 7.00 -16.99
N GLN A 111 5.39 6.58 -18.17
CA GLN A 111 6.32 7.38 -18.97
C GLN A 111 5.73 8.74 -19.39
N ARG A 112 4.44 8.78 -19.74
CA ARG A 112 3.74 10.05 -20.06
C ARG A 112 3.66 10.98 -18.84
N VAL A 113 3.38 10.43 -17.65
CA VAL A 113 3.39 11.20 -16.40
C VAL A 113 4.78 11.77 -16.15
N GLU A 114 5.83 10.96 -16.30
CA GLU A 114 7.21 11.40 -16.09
C GLU A 114 7.63 12.51 -17.08
N GLN A 115 7.27 12.36 -18.36
CA GLN A 115 7.50 13.39 -19.37
C GLN A 115 6.76 14.69 -19.05
N ALA A 116 5.52 14.60 -18.59
CA ALA A 116 4.73 15.76 -18.17
C ALA A 116 5.31 16.44 -16.91
N GLU A 117 5.79 15.66 -15.93
CA GLU A 117 6.46 16.18 -14.73
C GLU A 117 7.76 16.90 -15.08
N THR A 118 8.57 16.30 -15.96
CA THR A 118 9.83 16.91 -16.42
C THR A 118 9.59 18.19 -17.21
N LEU A 119 8.60 18.18 -18.10
CA LEU A 119 8.23 19.36 -18.89
C LEU A 119 7.71 20.49 -17.98
N LEU A 120 6.88 20.17 -16.99
CA LEU A 120 6.38 21.13 -16.01
C LEU A 120 7.53 21.73 -15.19
N ASP A 121 8.42 20.89 -14.64
CA ASP A 121 9.59 21.32 -13.87
C ASP A 121 10.49 22.28 -14.67
N GLN A 122 10.77 21.94 -15.94
CA GLN A 122 11.56 22.78 -16.85
C GLN A 122 10.88 24.13 -17.13
N ARG A 123 9.57 24.12 -17.44
CA ARG A 123 8.81 25.35 -17.72
C ARG A 123 8.68 26.25 -16.50
N GLU A 124 8.47 25.66 -15.32
CA GLU A 124 8.51 26.39 -14.04
C GLU A 124 9.89 27.00 -13.82
N ALA A 125 10.98 26.25 -14.00
CA ALA A 125 12.34 26.77 -13.84
C ALA A 125 12.67 27.92 -14.82
N GLU A 126 12.27 27.80 -16.10
CA GLU A 126 12.43 28.87 -17.10
C GLU A 126 11.65 30.14 -16.71
N THR A 127 10.41 29.98 -16.24
CA THR A 127 9.57 31.09 -15.77
C THR A 127 10.19 31.77 -14.54
N GLN A 128 10.69 30.98 -13.59
CA GLN A 128 11.39 31.48 -12.41
C GLN A 128 12.64 32.27 -12.79
N GLN A 129 13.45 31.78 -13.74
CA GLN A 129 14.63 32.50 -14.25
C GLN A 129 14.24 33.83 -14.92
N ARG A 130 13.16 33.84 -15.71
CA ARG A 130 12.63 35.07 -16.33
C ARG A 130 12.19 36.09 -15.29
N LEU A 131 11.44 35.65 -14.27
CA LEU A 131 11.00 36.50 -13.16
C LEU A 131 12.19 37.01 -12.34
N GLN A 132 13.23 36.20 -12.16
CA GLN A 132 14.46 36.64 -11.48
C GLN A 132 15.13 37.82 -12.20
N ALA A 133 15.08 37.83 -13.53
CA ALA A 133 15.64 38.90 -14.35
C ALA A 133 14.73 40.14 -14.46
N ASP A 134 13.45 40.04 -14.08
CA ASP A 134 12.48 41.13 -14.17
C ASP A 134 12.63 42.12 -12.99
N ALA A 135 12.93 43.38 -13.32
CA ALA A 135 13.16 44.43 -12.35
C ALA A 135 11.92 44.81 -11.53
N ASP A 136 10.72 44.76 -12.13
CA ASP A 136 9.49 45.11 -11.43
C ASP A 136 9.07 43.99 -10.47
N TYR A 137 9.27 42.73 -10.88
CA TYR A 137 9.11 41.58 -9.99
C TYR A 137 10.06 41.65 -8.79
N GLN A 138 11.36 41.90 -9.02
CA GLN A 138 12.34 42.01 -7.94
C GLN A 138 11.98 43.13 -6.95
N ARG A 139 11.49 44.27 -7.44
CA ARG A 139 11.04 45.37 -6.58
C ARG A 139 9.85 44.94 -5.72
N GLN A 140 8.84 44.30 -6.31
CA GLN A 140 7.67 43.84 -5.56
C GLN A 140 8.03 42.75 -4.54
N LEU A 141 8.95 41.84 -4.89
CA LEU A 141 9.45 40.80 -3.98
C LEU A 141 10.11 41.41 -2.74
N GLN A 142 10.96 42.42 -2.92
CA GLN A 142 11.60 43.13 -1.80
C GLN A 142 10.58 43.84 -0.90
N ILE A 143 9.57 44.50 -1.50
CA ILE A 143 8.49 45.17 -0.77
C ILE A 143 7.71 44.14 0.07
N ALA A 144 7.32 43.02 -0.53
CA ALA A 144 6.59 41.95 0.16
C ALA A 144 7.42 41.33 1.30
N GLN A 145 8.71 41.05 1.08
CA GLN A 145 9.61 40.53 2.10
C GLN A 145 9.82 41.52 3.26
N GLN A 146 9.92 42.82 2.97
CA GLN A 146 10.03 43.83 4.00
C GLN A 146 8.72 43.98 4.80
N ALA A 147 7.57 44.00 4.12
CA ALA A 147 6.27 44.08 4.76
C ALA A 147 6.01 42.87 5.68
N GLU A 148 6.35 41.65 5.25
CA GLU A 148 6.23 40.45 6.08
C GLU A 148 7.17 40.49 7.30
N ARG A 149 8.43 40.96 7.13
CA ARG A 149 9.35 41.14 8.26
C ARG A 149 8.82 42.14 9.28
N VAL A 150 8.28 43.27 8.83
CA VAL A 150 7.70 44.29 9.72
C VAL A 150 6.44 43.77 10.41
N ALA A 151 5.59 43.03 9.70
CA ALA A 151 4.43 42.37 10.28
C ALA A 151 4.83 41.37 11.36
N LYS A 152 5.79 40.47 11.08
CA LYS A 152 6.26 39.48 12.05
C LYS A 152 6.83 40.13 13.30
N HIS A 153 7.64 41.18 13.15
CA HIS A 153 8.16 41.90 14.31
C HIS A 153 7.09 42.68 15.08
N ALA A 154 6.04 43.17 14.42
CA ALA A 154 4.91 43.80 15.09
C ALA A 154 4.08 42.78 15.87
N GLU A 155 3.86 41.59 15.32
CA GLU A 155 3.21 40.46 15.98
C GLU A 155 4.02 40.03 17.22
N GLU A 156 5.32 39.78 17.07
CA GLU A 156 6.24 39.43 18.17
C GLU A 156 6.23 40.49 19.30
N LYS A 157 6.25 41.79 18.94
CA LYS A 157 6.16 42.88 19.93
C LYS A 157 4.80 42.91 20.63
N THR A 158 3.72 42.59 19.93
CA THR A 158 2.38 42.54 20.51
C THR A 158 2.26 41.37 21.48
N GLU A 159 2.77 40.19 21.10
CA GLU A 159 2.83 39.01 21.97
C GLU A 159 3.64 39.30 23.25
N LEU A 160 4.81 39.92 23.12
CA LEU A 160 5.62 40.35 24.27
C LEU A 160 4.87 41.37 25.14
N ALA A 161 4.21 42.36 24.54
CA ALA A 161 3.45 43.36 25.29
C ALA A 161 2.23 42.78 26.02
N LEU A 162 1.58 41.77 25.43
CA LEU A 162 0.48 41.05 26.07
C LEU A 162 0.97 40.18 27.24
N ALA A 163 2.11 39.52 27.10
CA ALA A 163 2.75 38.79 28.18
C ALA A 163 3.17 39.74 29.33
N ASP A 164 3.82 40.86 29.00
CA ASP A 164 4.19 41.91 29.95
C ASP A 164 2.97 42.46 30.71
N ARG A 165 1.84 42.64 30.01
CA ARG A 165 0.58 43.09 30.63
C ARG A 165 0.03 42.06 31.61
N GLN A 166 0.12 40.76 31.30
CA GLN A 166 -0.34 39.71 32.19
C GLN A 166 0.52 39.66 33.46
N GLU A 167 1.85 39.65 33.30
CA GLU A 167 2.79 39.56 34.42
C GLU A 167 2.78 40.82 35.29
N LYS A 168 2.87 42.02 34.68
CA LYS A 168 2.92 43.29 35.42
C LYS A 168 1.53 43.78 35.85
N GLY A 169 0.46 43.20 35.30
CA GLY A 169 -0.92 43.55 35.64
C GLY A 169 -1.45 42.84 36.87
N GLU A 170 -0.90 41.68 37.20
CA GLU A 170 -1.32 40.84 38.33
C GLU A 170 -1.28 41.57 39.70
N PRO A 171 -0.23 42.33 40.07
CA PRO A 171 -0.20 43.05 41.34
C PRO A 171 -1.29 44.12 41.48
N TYR A 172 -1.66 44.78 40.37
CA TYR A 172 -2.74 45.77 40.36
C TYR A 172 -4.13 45.13 40.46
N GLN A 173 -4.30 43.93 39.91
CA GLN A 173 -5.58 43.20 39.97
C GLN A 173 -5.83 42.56 41.33
N GLN A 174 -4.77 42.21 42.06
CA GLN A 174 -4.86 41.67 43.42
C GLN A 174 -5.14 42.75 44.49
N ASP A 175 -4.87 44.04 44.20
CA ASP A 175 -5.23 45.15 45.10
C ASP A 175 -6.71 45.55 44.94
N ALA A 176 -7.52 45.14 45.92
CA ALA A 176 -8.95 45.42 45.95
C ALA A 176 -9.30 46.92 46.08
N LEU A 177 -8.46 47.71 46.76
CA LEU A 177 -8.69 49.16 46.92
C LEU A 177 -8.40 49.89 45.61
N PHE A 178 -7.34 49.49 44.91
CA PHE A 178 -7.00 50.01 43.59
C PHE A 178 -8.10 49.69 42.55
N ILE A 179 -8.52 48.43 42.45
CA ILE A 179 -9.56 48.01 41.50
C ILE A 179 -10.91 48.67 41.79
N TYR A 180 -11.27 48.85 43.07
CA TYR A 180 -12.49 49.56 43.45
C TYR A 180 -12.50 51.01 42.94
N LEU A 181 -11.41 51.76 43.14
CA LEU A 181 -11.29 53.14 42.65
C LEU A 181 -11.22 53.20 41.11
N TRP A 182 -10.54 52.23 40.48
CA TRP A 182 -10.45 52.09 39.02
C TRP A 182 -11.83 51.84 38.38
N GLN A 183 -12.62 50.90 38.92
CA GLN A 183 -13.97 50.58 38.43
C GLN A 183 -14.93 51.76 38.57
N ARG A 184 -14.77 52.57 39.63
CA ARG A 184 -15.54 53.81 39.82
C ARG A 184 -15.11 54.93 38.89
N ARG A 185 -14.04 54.74 38.10
CA ARG A 185 -13.42 55.76 37.24
C ARG A 185 -12.96 56.99 38.04
N TYR A 186 -12.60 56.81 39.30
CA TYR A 186 -12.16 57.88 40.20
C TYR A 186 -10.95 58.62 39.58
N GLY A 187 -10.99 59.96 39.59
CA GLY A 187 -9.99 60.81 38.93
C GLY A 187 -10.19 61.04 37.42
N THR A 188 -11.34 60.68 36.85
CA THR A 188 -11.75 61.04 35.47
C THR A 188 -12.92 62.03 35.46
N SER A 189 -13.19 62.63 34.31
CA SER A 189 -14.41 63.42 34.05
C SER A 189 -15.71 62.60 34.16
N GLU A 190 -15.61 61.27 34.14
CA GLU A 190 -16.74 60.34 34.21
C GLU A 190 -17.05 59.90 35.65
N TYR A 191 -16.22 60.29 36.64
CA TYR A 191 -16.44 60.00 38.05
C TYR A 191 -17.67 60.74 38.58
N ARG A 192 -18.70 59.99 38.96
CA ARG A 192 -19.93 60.52 39.56
C ARG A 192 -20.10 59.96 40.96
N ALA A 193 -19.92 60.80 41.97
CA ALA A 193 -20.12 60.47 43.37
C ALA A 193 -20.54 61.69 44.19
N ASN A 194 -21.24 61.43 45.29
CA ASN A 194 -21.65 62.44 46.27
C ASN A 194 -20.42 62.96 47.06
N PRO A 195 -20.48 64.15 47.67
CA PRO A 195 -19.33 64.75 48.38
C PRO A 195 -18.74 63.87 49.50
N LEU A 196 -19.57 63.12 50.21
CA LEU A 196 -19.11 62.19 51.27
C LEU A 196 -18.35 60.99 50.71
N THR A 197 -18.86 60.38 49.64
CA THR A 197 -18.18 59.26 48.98
C THR A 197 -16.89 59.72 48.29
N ARG A 198 -16.84 60.96 47.78
CA ARG A 198 -15.61 61.54 47.24
C ARG A 198 -14.53 61.71 48.32
N ALA A 199 -14.87 62.21 49.50
CA ALA A 199 -13.89 62.36 50.59
C ALA A 199 -13.32 61.01 51.08
N LEU A 200 -14.14 59.96 51.08
CA LEU A 200 -13.68 58.59 51.39
C LEU A 200 -12.81 58.02 50.27
N ASP A 201 -13.22 58.19 49.00
CA ASP A 201 -12.46 57.74 47.85
C ASP A 201 -11.10 58.51 47.74
N ASP A 202 -11.03 59.79 48.11
CA ASP A 202 -9.81 60.60 48.23
C ASP A 202 -8.84 60.04 49.30
N TRP A 203 -9.37 59.62 50.45
CA TRP A 203 -8.57 59.00 51.51
C TRP A 203 -8.02 57.63 51.10
N VAL A 204 -8.85 56.79 50.47
CA VAL A 204 -8.43 55.49 49.92
C VAL A 204 -7.37 55.69 48.83
N ALA A 205 -7.52 56.70 47.98
CA ALA A 205 -6.57 57.02 46.91
C ALA A 205 -5.18 57.40 47.43
N GLY A 206 -5.11 58.10 48.57
CA GLY A 206 -3.85 58.43 49.25
C GLY A 206 -3.18 57.21 49.89
N LEU A 207 -3.96 56.24 50.37
CA LEU A 207 -3.45 55.03 51.03
C LEU A 207 -2.80 54.04 50.05
N CYS A 208 -3.37 53.87 48.86
CA CYS A 208 -2.85 52.94 47.84
C CYS A 208 -1.98 53.60 46.76
N GLY A 209 -1.67 54.90 46.87
CA GLY A 209 -0.86 55.61 45.86
C GLY A 209 -1.53 55.65 44.48
N TYR A 210 -2.86 55.80 44.46
CA TYR A 210 -3.69 55.58 43.28
C TYR A 210 -3.33 56.45 42.07
N ALA A 211 -2.85 57.69 42.28
CA ALA A 211 -2.53 58.61 41.18
C ALA A 211 -1.45 58.06 40.23
N ASP A 212 -0.35 57.55 40.78
CA ASP A 212 0.77 57.00 40.00
C ASP A 212 0.44 55.58 39.49
N ALA A 213 -0.19 54.76 40.34
CA ALA A 213 -0.63 53.42 39.99
C ALA A 213 -1.64 53.42 38.82
N ARG A 214 -2.55 54.40 38.79
CA ARG A 214 -3.54 54.56 37.73
C ARG A 214 -2.89 54.89 36.39
N ALA A 215 -1.91 55.79 36.36
CA ALA A 215 -1.21 56.15 35.13
C ALA A 215 -0.44 54.95 34.55
N ASN A 216 0.27 54.21 35.41
CA ASN A 216 1.01 53.00 35.02
C ASN A 216 0.08 51.88 34.54
N TYR A 217 -1.02 51.63 35.24
CA TYR A 217 -2.00 50.61 34.86
C TYR A 217 -2.79 50.98 33.59
N ALA A 218 -3.13 52.25 33.40
CA ALA A 218 -3.75 52.73 32.17
C ALA A 218 -2.80 52.52 30.97
N MET A 219 -1.53 52.91 31.12
CA MET A 219 -0.50 52.72 30.10
C MET A 219 -0.28 51.23 29.78
N LEU A 220 -0.25 50.36 30.80
CA LEU A 220 -0.10 48.91 30.65
C LEU A 220 -1.26 48.26 29.88
N ASN A 221 -2.46 48.84 29.92
CA ASN A 221 -3.61 48.36 29.16
C ASN A 221 -3.69 48.99 27.76
N GLU A 222 -3.34 50.27 27.59
CA GLU A 222 -3.43 50.98 26.30
C GLU A 222 -2.31 50.60 25.32
N ILE A 223 -1.08 50.36 25.78
CA ILE A 223 0.06 50.02 24.91
C ILE A 223 -0.19 48.73 24.11
N PRO A 224 -0.59 47.60 24.74
CA PRO A 224 -0.85 46.37 23.99
C PRO A 224 -2.01 46.52 23.00
N GLN A 225 -3.04 47.30 23.34
CA GLN A 225 -4.16 47.55 22.44
C GLN A 225 -3.71 48.29 21.18
N ARG A 226 -2.93 49.38 21.33
CA ARG A 226 -2.40 50.12 20.16
C ARG A 226 -1.39 49.30 19.35
N LEU A 227 -0.58 48.47 20.01
CA LEU A 227 0.35 47.56 19.33
C LEU A 227 -0.41 46.49 18.54
N GLN A 228 -1.50 45.97 19.09
CA GLN A 228 -2.38 45.03 18.39
C GLN A 228 -3.02 45.68 17.15
N GLU A 229 -3.62 46.88 17.30
CA GLU A 229 -4.20 47.62 16.16
C GLU A 229 -3.15 47.89 15.07
N HIS A 230 -1.94 48.30 15.45
CA HIS A 230 -0.83 48.49 14.51
C HIS A 230 -0.37 47.17 13.87
N SER A 231 -0.27 46.08 14.65
CA SER A 231 0.08 44.75 14.14
C SER A 231 -0.93 44.26 13.10
N GLU A 232 -2.23 44.45 13.36
CA GLU A 232 -3.30 44.11 12.42
C GLU A 232 -3.22 44.93 11.12
N GLN A 233 -2.96 46.24 11.22
CA GLN A 233 -2.77 47.12 10.06
C GLN A 233 -1.57 46.69 9.21
N VAL A 234 -0.41 46.49 9.83
CA VAL A 234 0.82 46.06 9.14
C VAL A 234 0.64 44.66 8.56
N ARG A 235 -0.04 43.76 9.26
CA ARG A 235 -0.36 42.41 8.76
C ARG A 235 -1.25 42.47 7.53
N THR A 236 -2.24 43.37 7.51
CA THR A 236 -3.10 43.61 6.35
C THR A 236 -2.30 44.15 5.18
N GLN A 237 -1.39 45.10 5.41
CA GLN A 237 -0.49 45.60 4.36
C GLN A 237 0.41 44.49 3.80
N ALA A 238 1.00 43.65 4.66
CA ALA A 238 1.80 42.51 4.23
C ALA A 238 1.00 41.49 3.40
N LYS A 239 -0.30 41.30 3.71
CA LYS A 239 -1.20 40.48 2.88
C LYS A 239 -1.41 41.09 1.50
N ILE A 240 -1.69 42.39 1.41
CA ILE A 240 -1.88 43.09 0.14
C ILE A 240 -0.63 43.00 -0.74
N GLU A 241 0.56 43.26 -0.18
CA GLU A 241 1.81 43.19 -0.95
C GLU A 241 2.17 41.76 -1.39
N PHE A 242 1.84 40.77 -0.57
CA PHE A 242 1.95 39.36 -0.94
C PHE A 242 0.99 38.98 -2.07
N GLU A 243 -0.27 39.44 -2.03
CA GLU A 243 -1.26 39.18 -3.08
C GLU A 243 -0.83 39.80 -4.41
N LYS A 244 -0.27 41.00 -4.40
CA LYS A 244 0.32 41.62 -5.61
C LYS A 244 1.47 40.78 -6.17
N LEU A 245 2.38 40.31 -5.31
CA LEU A 245 3.48 39.43 -5.73
C LEU A 245 2.93 38.12 -6.33
N ALA A 246 1.95 37.49 -5.67
CA ALA A 246 1.31 36.27 -6.14
C ALA A 246 0.60 36.46 -7.48
N GLN A 247 -0.03 37.61 -7.71
CA GLN A 247 -0.64 37.95 -8.99
C GLN A 247 0.38 38.07 -10.12
N LEU A 248 1.55 38.68 -9.87
CA LEU A 248 2.63 38.74 -10.88
C LEU A 248 3.13 37.35 -11.25
N GLU A 249 3.31 36.47 -10.26
CA GLU A 249 3.71 35.07 -10.49
C GLU A 249 2.63 34.29 -11.25
N LEU A 250 1.36 34.47 -10.89
CA LEU A 250 0.23 33.83 -11.58
C LEU A 250 0.14 34.28 -13.04
N GLN A 251 0.23 35.58 -13.30
CA GLN A 251 0.21 36.11 -14.67
C GLN A 251 1.39 35.60 -15.50
N ALA A 252 2.58 35.51 -14.90
CA ALA A 252 3.74 34.93 -15.55
C ALA A 252 3.53 33.44 -15.86
N ALA A 253 2.97 32.69 -14.92
CA ALA A 253 2.66 31.27 -15.10
C ALA A 253 1.58 31.04 -16.17
N GLU A 254 0.54 31.88 -16.22
CA GLU A 254 -0.49 31.85 -17.26
C GLU A 254 0.09 32.15 -18.64
N ALA A 255 0.95 33.16 -18.75
CA ALA A 255 1.62 33.53 -20.01
C ALA A 255 2.51 32.39 -20.54
N ASP A 256 3.18 31.66 -19.64
CA ASP A 256 4.06 30.54 -19.99
C ASP A 256 3.31 29.18 -20.05
N GLY A 257 1.98 29.19 -19.88
CA GLY A 257 1.11 28.02 -20.05
C GLY A 257 1.22 26.95 -18.95
N ILE A 258 1.79 27.30 -17.79
CA ILE A 258 1.97 26.39 -16.66
C ILE A 258 0.64 25.78 -16.16
N PRO A 259 -0.47 26.53 -16.02
CA PRO A 259 -1.75 25.94 -15.58
C PRO A 259 -2.26 24.82 -16.50
N ALA A 260 -2.07 24.96 -17.82
CA ALA A 260 -2.46 23.93 -18.78
C ALA A 260 -1.59 22.66 -18.62
N LEU A 261 -0.29 22.82 -18.35
CA LEU A 261 0.62 21.71 -18.06
C LEU A 261 0.27 21.00 -16.74
N GLN A 262 -0.08 21.76 -15.70
CA GLN A 262 -0.54 21.21 -14.42
C GLN A 262 -1.85 20.42 -14.56
N GLN A 263 -2.79 20.93 -15.36
CA GLN A 263 -4.03 20.21 -15.68
C GLN A 263 -3.74 18.93 -16.46
N ALA A 264 -2.91 19.00 -17.51
CA ALA A 264 -2.52 17.83 -18.31
C ALA A 264 -1.83 16.76 -17.44
N LEU A 265 -0.93 17.17 -16.54
CA LEU A 265 -0.28 16.28 -15.58
C LEU A 265 -1.30 15.63 -14.64
N THR A 266 -2.27 16.39 -14.13
CA THR A 266 -3.34 15.87 -13.26
C THR A 266 -4.19 14.83 -14.00
N THR A 267 -4.61 15.11 -15.24
CA THR A 267 -5.33 14.14 -16.09
C THR A 267 -4.50 12.89 -16.34
N SER A 268 -3.20 13.04 -16.63
CA SER A 268 -2.30 11.91 -16.86
C SER A 268 -2.12 11.05 -15.60
N ARG A 269 -2.04 11.68 -14.42
CA ARG A 269 -1.95 10.99 -13.12
C ARG A 269 -3.24 10.26 -12.77
N ASN A 270 -4.40 10.83 -13.08
CA ASN A 270 -5.69 10.18 -12.86
C ASN A 270 -5.85 8.95 -13.77
N ALA A 271 -5.44 9.06 -15.05
CA ALA A 271 -5.44 7.92 -15.96
C ALA A 271 -4.48 6.81 -15.51
N LEU A 272 -3.34 7.15 -14.89
CA LEU A 272 -2.44 6.17 -14.29
C LEU A 272 -3.08 5.47 -13.08
N ALA A 273 -3.74 6.24 -12.20
CA ALA A 273 -4.43 5.68 -11.02
C ALA A 273 -5.55 4.71 -11.42
N GLU A 274 -6.33 5.05 -12.44
CA GLU A 274 -7.36 4.15 -13.00
C GLU A 274 -6.76 2.84 -13.52
N LEU A 275 -5.60 2.87 -14.19
CA LEU A 275 -4.90 1.66 -14.63
C LEU A 275 -4.37 0.83 -13.44
N ASP A 276 -3.88 1.50 -12.39
CA ASP A 276 -3.44 0.82 -11.16
C ASP A 276 -4.64 0.14 -10.46
N ASP A 277 -5.82 0.76 -10.43
CA ASP A 277 -7.06 0.17 -9.90
C ASP A 277 -7.52 -1.04 -10.73
N GLN A 278 -7.46 -0.95 -12.06
CA GLN A 278 -7.77 -2.07 -12.96
C GLN A 278 -6.80 -3.24 -12.79
N LEU A 279 -5.50 -2.97 -12.57
CA LEU A 279 -4.50 -3.99 -12.26
C LEU A 279 -4.79 -4.67 -10.92
N ALA A 280 -5.16 -3.91 -9.89
CA ALA A 280 -5.50 -4.46 -8.58
C ALA A 280 -6.71 -5.40 -8.66
N GLU A 281 -7.74 -5.04 -9.43
CA GLU A 281 -8.90 -5.91 -9.63
C GLU A 281 -8.56 -7.16 -10.47
N GLN A 282 -7.75 -6.99 -11.51
CA GLN A 282 -7.25 -8.11 -12.32
C GLN A 282 -6.46 -9.11 -11.46
N GLN A 283 -5.62 -8.64 -10.55
CA GLN A 283 -4.86 -9.50 -9.64
C GLN A 283 -5.74 -10.32 -8.68
N LYS A 284 -6.84 -9.76 -8.18
CA LYS A 284 -7.79 -10.55 -7.37
C LYS A 284 -8.37 -11.70 -8.19
N ARG A 285 -8.72 -11.44 -9.46
CA ARG A 285 -9.21 -12.46 -10.37
C ARG A 285 -8.15 -13.53 -10.67
N ASP A 286 -6.89 -13.11 -10.84
CA ASP A 286 -5.77 -14.04 -11.03
C ASP A 286 -5.57 -14.92 -9.77
N GLN A 287 -5.71 -14.36 -8.56
CA GLN A 287 -5.67 -15.11 -7.31
C GLN A 287 -6.81 -16.13 -7.18
N GLU A 288 -8.03 -15.78 -7.61
CA GLU A 288 -9.17 -16.72 -7.63
C GLU A 288 -8.94 -17.88 -8.61
N LEU A 289 -8.40 -17.59 -9.80
CA LEU A 289 -8.07 -18.61 -10.79
C LEU A 289 -6.94 -19.53 -10.30
N LEU A 290 -5.92 -18.95 -9.65
CA LEU A 290 -4.86 -19.70 -9.00
C LEU A 290 -5.44 -20.61 -7.92
N HIS A 291 -6.26 -20.10 -7.01
CA HIS A 291 -6.91 -20.94 -5.98
C HIS A 291 -7.67 -22.12 -6.59
N ARG A 292 -8.41 -21.91 -7.68
CA ARG A 292 -9.08 -23.01 -8.39
C ARG A 292 -8.08 -24.00 -8.98
N ASN A 293 -6.97 -23.53 -9.54
CA ASN A 293 -5.91 -24.39 -10.09
C ASN A 293 -5.26 -25.23 -8.98
N ASP A 294 -5.15 -24.67 -7.79
CA ASP A 294 -4.60 -25.33 -6.61
C ASP A 294 -5.45 -26.52 -6.20
N GLU A 295 -6.77 -26.39 -6.23
CA GLU A 295 -7.69 -27.51 -5.97
C GLU A 295 -7.45 -28.67 -6.97
N TYR A 296 -7.24 -28.37 -8.26
CA TYR A 296 -6.93 -29.39 -9.26
C TYR A 296 -5.54 -30.02 -9.05
N ALA A 297 -4.50 -29.20 -8.81
CA ALA A 297 -3.15 -29.69 -8.57
C ALA A 297 -3.05 -30.52 -7.29
N ALA A 298 -3.75 -30.10 -6.23
CA ALA A 298 -3.84 -30.81 -4.97
C ALA A 298 -4.81 -32.00 -5.03
N GLY A 299 -5.48 -32.29 -6.15
CA GLY A 299 -6.51 -33.35 -6.20
C GLY A 299 -7.61 -33.17 -5.14
N GLU A 300 -7.81 -31.94 -4.66
CA GLU A 300 -8.93 -31.57 -3.79
C GLU A 300 -10.15 -31.15 -4.62
N ASP A 301 -10.00 -31.14 -5.95
CA ASP A 301 -11.07 -30.89 -6.89
C ASP A 301 -12.19 -31.92 -6.77
N ARG A 302 -13.43 -31.47 -7.07
CA ARG A 302 -14.64 -32.29 -6.95
C ARG A 302 -14.55 -33.61 -7.74
N TYR A 303 -13.88 -33.62 -8.89
CA TYR A 303 -13.85 -34.78 -9.76
C TYR A 303 -12.87 -35.83 -9.24
N PHE A 304 -11.70 -35.41 -8.74
CA PHE A 304 -10.76 -36.32 -8.09
C PHE A 304 -11.35 -36.94 -6.82
N ALA A 305 -12.02 -36.12 -5.98
CA ALA A 305 -12.73 -36.62 -4.81
C ALA A 305 -13.84 -37.62 -5.18
N GLN A 306 -14.60 -37.35 -6.24
CA GLN A 306 -15.62 -38.30 -6.75
C GLN A 306 -15.01 -39.60 -7.27
N ALA A 307 -13.94 -39.52 -8.07
CA ALA A 307 -13.27 -40.70 -8.62
C ALA A 307 -12.68 -41.58 -7.52
N THR A 308 -11.94 -40.99 -6.57
CA THR A 308 -11.35 -41.72 -5.44
C THR A 308 -12.39 -42.29 -4.50
N GLN A 309 -13.45 -41.54 -4.17
CA GLN A 309 -14.54 -42.04 -3.34
C GLN A 309 -15.27 -43.21 -4.00
N TYR A 310 -15.51 -43.13 -5.31
CA TYR A 310 -16.17 -44.18 -6.07
C TYR A 310 -15.32 -45.46 -6.14
N LEU A 311 -14.02 -45.34 -6.45
CA LEU A 311 -13.08 -46.47 -6.42
C LEU A 311 -12.96 -47.08 -5.02
N ALA A 312 -12.87 -46.26 -3.98
CA ALA A 312 -12.77 -46.72 -2.60
C ALA A 312 -14.05 -47.41 -2.13
N ALA A 313 -15.22 -46.95 -2.57
CA ALA A 313 -16.49 -47.60 -2.29
C ALA A 313 -16.55 -48.98 -2.95
N GLU A 314 -16.09 -49.09 -4.20
CA GLU A 314 -16.07 -50.37 -4.92
C GLU A 314 -15.14 -51.38 -4.23
N LEU A 315 -13.91 -50.97 -3.89
CA LEU A 315 -12.92 -51.83 -3.21
C LEU A 315 -13.32 -52.25 -1.78
N ARG A 316 -14.31 -51.61 -1.17
CA ARG A 316 -14.82 -51.94 0.17
C ARG A 316 -16.04 -52.84 0.16
N ARG A 317 -16.57 -53.21 -1.01
CA ARG A 317 -17.71 -54.13 -1.09
C ARG A 317 -17.34 -55.49 -0.48
N ASP A 318 -18.33 -56.10 0.15
CA ASP A 318 -18.16 -57.32 0.95
C ASP A 318 -17.61 -58.48 0.11
N ASP A 319 -17.98 -58.55 -1.17
CA ASP A 319 -17.51 -59.53 -2.15
C ASP A 319 -16.00 -59.43 -2.45
N ILE A 320 -15.47 -58.21 -2.61
CA ILE A 320 -14.02 -57.98 -2.79
C ILE A 320 -13.25 -58.27 -1.49
N MET A 321 -13.83 -57.92 -0.35
CA MET A 321 -13.22 -58.16 0.96
C MET A 321 -13.21 -59.66 1.33
N GLU A 322 -14.25 -60.40 0.97
CA GLU A 322 -14.30 -61.87 1.05
C GLU A 322 -13.26 -62.49 0.12
N LEU A 323 -13.20 -62.06 -1.14
CA LEU A 323 -12.20 -62.55 -2.10
C LEU A 323 -10.77 -62.43 -1.56
N HIS A 324 -10.43 -61.26 -1.00
CA HIS A 324 -9.12 -61.03 -0.40
C HIS A 324 -8.89 -61.87 0.87
N ARG A 325 -9.92 -62.09 1.69
CA ARG A 325 -9.83 -62.93 2.90
C ARG A 325 -9.64 -64.40 2.54
N ASP A 326 -10.39 -64.91 1.58
CA ASP A 326 -10.34 -66.29 1.12
C ASP A 326 -9.00 -66.62 0.46
N ALA A 327 -8.45 -65.68 -0.30
CA ALA A 327 -7.11 -65.76 -0.87
C ALA A 327 -6.03 -65.92 0.22
N ARG A 328 -6.16 -65.20 1.34
CA ARG A 328 -5.24 -65.35 2.49
C ARG A 328 -5.41 -66.68 3.23
N LEU A 329 -6.60 -67.27 3.19
CA LEU A 329 -6.92 -68.51 3.91
C LEU A 329 -6.62 -69.78 3.10
N THR A 330 -6.53 -69.68 1.78
CA THR A 330 -6.25 -70.82 0.89
C THR A 330 -4.96 -70.53 0.10
N PRO A 331 -3.78 -70.87 0.65
CA PRO A 331 -2.50 -70.50 0.06
C PRO A 331 -2.20 -71.40 -1.14
N THR A 332 -2.66 -71.01 -2.31
CA THR A 332 -2.08 -71.49 -3.57
C THR A 332 -0.86 -70.63 -3.91
N PRO A 333 0.16 -71.18 -4.60
CA PRO A 333 1.30 -70.38 -5.05
C PRO A 333 0.89 -69.19 -5.93
N GLU A 334 -0.22 -69.29 -6.67
CA GLU A 334 -0.75 -68.17 -7.46
C GLU A 334 -1.35 -67.06 -6.58
N ASP A 335 -2.11 -67.40 -5.53
CA ASP A 335 -2.74 -66.43 -4.63
C ASP A 335 -1.70 -65.63 -3.83
N ASP A 336 -0.65 -66.29 -3.32
CA ASP A 336 0.43 -65.64 -2.56
C ASP A 336 1.15 -64.56 -3.38
N VAL A 337 1.36 -64.83 -4.67
CA VAL A 337 2.00 -63.86 -5.59
C VAL A 337 1.11 -62.64 -5.81
N VAL A 338 -0.20 -62.84 -5.98
CA VAL A 338 -1.14 -61.72 -6.20
C VAL A 338 -1.30 -60.88 -4.93
N ILE A 339 -1.46 -61.51 -3.76
CA ILE A 339 -1.56 -60.81 -2.47
C ILE A 339 -0.28 -60.05 -2.16
N GLY A 340 0.89 -60.65 -2.39
CA GLY A 340 2.19 -59.99 -2.21
C GLY A 340 2.31 -58.72 -3.07
N ARG A 341 1.84 -58.76 -4.32
CA ARG A 341 1.78 -57.58 -5.20
C ARG A 341 0.82 -56.52 -4.68
N ILE A 342 -0.37 -56.89 -4.21
CA ILE A 342 -1.33 -55.94 -3.62
C ILE A 342 -0.70 -55.24 -2.39
N MET A 343 0.01 -55.98 -1.54
CA MET A 343 0.68 -55.37 -0.38
C MET A 343 1.81 -54.42 -0.78
N ALA A 344 2.60 -54.77 -1.81
CA ALA A 344 3.62 -53.89 -2.36
C ALA A 344 3.02 -52.59 -2.94
N LEU A 345 1.95 -52.71 -3.74
CA LEU A 345 1.24 -51.57 -4.32
C LEU A 345 0.71 -50.62 -3.23
N ARG A 346 0.15 -51.15 -2.15
CA ARG A 346 -0.31 -50.34 -1.01
C ARG A 346 0.81 -49.62 -0.29
N SER A 347 1.96 -50.27 -0.12
CA SER A 347 3.15 -49.63 0.46
C SER A 347 3.65 -48.49 -0.43
N ASP A 348 3.74 -48.72 -1.74
CA ASP A 348 4.16 -47.71 -2.72
C ASP A 348 3.18 -46.52 -2.75
N LYS A 349 1.88 -46.81 -2.69
CA LYS A 349 0.81 -45.80 -2.59
C LYS A 349 1.02 -44.89 -1.38
N GLN A 350 1.23 -45.47 -0.19
CA GLN A 350 1.46 -44.70 1.03
C GLN A 350 2.72 -43.82 0.94
N HIS A 351 3.79 -44.31 0.32
CA HIS A 351 5.01 -43.50 0.10
C HIS A 351 4.77 -42.33 -0.86
N ILE A 352 4.01 -42.55 -1.94
CA ILE A 352 3.69 -41.52 -2.91
C ILE A 352 2.76 -40.46 -2.31
N GLU A 353 1.75 -40.87 -1.54
CA GLU A 353 0.86 -39.95 -0.81
C GLU A 353 1.65 -39.03 0.13
N GLN A 354 2.62 -39.57 0.88
CA GLN A 354 3.47 -38.76 1.75
C GLN A 354 4.34 -37.75 0.98
N ASN A 355 4.90 -38.15 -0.17
CA ASN A 355 5.67 -37.24 -1.01
C ASN A 355 4.77 -36.16 -1.62
N LEU A 356 3.57 -36.52 -2.05
CA LEU A 356 2.57 -35.62 -2.59
C LEU A 356 2.18 -34.54 -1.57
N GLU A 357 1.92 -34.92 -0.31
CA GLU A 357 1.65 -33.97 0.78
C GLU A 357 2.82 -33.01 1.05
N ARG A 358 4.07 -33.50 0.98
CA ARG A 358 5.25 -32.64 1.12
C ARG A 358 5.35 -31.63 -0.02
N HIS A 359 5.12 -32.06 -1.26
CA HIS A 359 5.12 -31.17 -2.42
C HIS A 359 4.00 -30.14 -2.35
N ARG A 360 2.78 -30.53 -1.95
CA ARG A 360 1.64 -29.62 -1.72
C ARG A 360 1.96 -28.55 -0.68
N THR A 361 2.54 -28.96 0.45
CA THR A 361 2.94 -28.02 1.51
C THR A 361 3.98 -27.02 1.00
N LEU A 362 5.00 -27.49 0.27
CA LEU A 362 6.01 -26.62 -0.33
C LEU A 362 5.40 -25.65 -1.35
N LEU A 363 4.48 -26.12 -2.18
CA LEU A 363 3.80 -25.31 -3.19
C LEU A 363 3.01 -24.18 -2.55
N LYS A 364 2.26 -24.49 -1.48
CA LYS A 364 1.53 -23.49 -0.70
C LYS A 364 2.45 -22.39 -0.17
N THR A 365 3.57 -22.76 0.47
CA THR A 365 4.54 -21.79 0.99
C THR A 365 5.16 -20.92 -0.11
N GLN A 366 5.50 -21.51 -1.27
CA GLN A 366 6.05 -20.74 -2.39
C GLN A 366 5.03 -19.76 -2.98
N ARG A 367 3.75 -20.14 -3.08
CA ARG A 367 2.67 -19.26 -3.54
C ARG A 367 2.39 -18.10 -2.59
N GLU A 368 2.34 -18.38 -1.29
CA GLU A 368 2.24 -17.33 -0.26
C GLU A 368 3.38 -16.31 -0.45
N ARG A 369 4.58 -16.80 -0.77
CA ARG A 369 5.74 -15.93 -1.02
C ARG A 369 5.63 -15.07 -2.26
N ILE A 370 5.12 -15.63 -3.36
CA ILE A 370 4.86 -14.85 -4.58
C ILE A 370 3.79 -13.79 -4.32
N SER A 371 2.70 -14.14 -3.64
CA SER A 371 1.63 -13.19 -3.31
C SER A 371 2.14 -12.01 -2.46
N GLU A 372 3.02 -12.29 -1.49
CA GLU A 372 3.70 -11.23 -0.73
C GLU A 372 4.62 -10.37 -1.60
N LEU A 373 5.34 -10.97 -2.55
CA LEU A 373 6.24 -10.25 -3.47
C LEU A 373 5.46 -9.41 -4.50
N GLU A 374 4.32 -9.90 -4.98
CA GLU A 374 3.38 -9.15 -5.82
C GLU A 374 2.77 -7.97 -5.07
N SER A 375 2.37 -8.19 -3.82
CA SER A 375 1.89 -7.13 -2.94
C SER A 375 2.96 -6.04 -2.75
N LEU A 376 4.22 -6.44 -2.56
CA LEU A 376 5.34 -5.52 -2.47
C LEU A 376 5.58 -4.77 -3.79
N ARG A 377 5.49 -5.45 -4.93
CA ARG A 377 5.59 -4.84 -6.27
C ARG A 377 4.52 -3.77 -6.48
N LEU A 378 3.28 -4.03 -6.05
CA LEU A 378 2.19 -3.05 -6.10
C LEU A 378 2.45 -1.87 -5.18
N GLU A 379 2.89 -2.12 -3.96
CA GLU A 379 3.20 -1.06 -3.01
C GLU A 379 4.34 -0.16 -3.53
N PHE A 380 5.36 -0.77 -4.13
CA PHE A 380 6.46 -0.08 -4.80
C PHE A 380 5.96 0.84 -5.92
N LYS A 381 5.08 0.33 -6.79
CA LYS A 381 4.44 1.11 -7.86
C LYS A 381 3.52 2.21 -7.34
N ARG A 382 2.74 1.93 -6.29
CA ARG A 382 1.82 2.89 -5.65
C ARG A 382 2.56 4.06 -5.02
N GLN A 383 3.73 3.81 -4.43
CA GLN A 383 4.62 4.87 -3.91
C GLN A 383 5.41 5.61 -5.01
N ARG A 384 5.23 5.24 -6.29
CA ARG A 384 5.97 5.75 -7.45
C ARG A 384 7.48 5.56 -7.33
N TYR A 385 7.89 4.50 -6.65
CA TYR A 385 9.30 4.14 -6.51
C TYR A 385 9.89 3.61 -7.82
N ASP A 386 9.04 3.28 -8.78
CA ASP A 386 9.38 2.83 -10.13
C ASP A 386 9.73 3.95 -11.12
N GLY A 387 9.46 5.22 -10.78
CA GLY A 387 9.78 6.36 -11.64
C GLY A 387 11.29 6.65 -11.75
N SER A 388 11.73 7.30 -12.83
CA SER A 388 13.14 7.68 -13.00
C SER A 388 13.64 8.72 -11.98
N SER A 389 12.70 9.46 -11.36
CA SER A 389 12.97 10.40 -10.29
C SER A 389 13.24 9.71 -8.94
N SER A 390 12.96 8.41 -8.82
CA SER A 390 13.28 7.60 -7.64
C SER A 390 14.67 7.01 -7.76
N VAL A 391 15.50 7.26 -6.74
CA VAL A 391 16.90 6.86 -6.68
C VAL A 391 17.16 6.08 -5.41
N PHE A 392 17.84 4.95 -5.54
CA PHE A 392 18.25 4.08 -4.46
C PHE A 392 19.76 4.14 -4.26
N ALA A 393 20.17 4.23 -2.99
CA ALA A 393 21.56 4.38 -2.60
C ALA A 393 22.43 3.18 -3.05
N ASP A 394 21.94 1.94 -2.88
CA ASP A 394 22.67 0.71 -3.23
C ASP A 394 21.76 -0.35 -3.88
N GLY A 395 21.91 -0.56 -5.18
CA GLY A 395 21.14 -1.56 -5.92
C GLY A 395 21.53 -3.01 -5.63
N THR A 396 22.76 -3.26 -5.19
CA THR A 396 23.23 -4.62 -4.88
C THR A 396 22.59 -5.15 -3.60
N LEU A 397 22.31 -4.26 -2.66
CA LEU A 397 21.60 -4.57 -1.43
C LEU A 397 20.14 -4.96 -1.70
N VAL A 398 19.44 -4.26 -2.61
CA VAL A 398 18.06 -4.61 -3.01
C VAL A 398 17.98 -6.04 -3.56
N GLY A 399 18.87 -6.41 -4.47
CA GLY A 399 18.92 -7.77 -5.04
C GLY A 399 19.22 -8.84 -3.98
N MET A 400 20.16 -8.57 -3.08
CA MET A 400 20.49 -9.49 -1.97
C MET A 400 19.30 -9.71 -1.05
N MET A 401 18.60 -8.65 -0.67
CA MET A 401 17.44 -8.73 0.22
C MET A 401 16.26 -9.44 -0.43
N LEU A 402 16.04 -9.27 -1.74
CA LEU A 402 15.04 -10.04 -2.48
C LEU A 402 15.35 -11.54 -2.44
N ASN A 403 16.63 -11.92 -2.53
CA ASN A 403 17.04 -13.31 -2.41
C ASN A 403 16.84 -13.87 -0.99
N GLU A 404 17.19 -13.10 0.05
CA GLU A 404 16.95 -13.49 1.45
C GLU A 404 15.45 -13.55 1.78
N PHE A 405 14.64 -12.70 1.14
CA PHE A 405 13.19 -12.82 1.14
C PHE A 405 12.77 -14.15 0.46
N LEU A 406 13.20 -14.46 -0.75
CA LEU A 406 12.81 -15.74 -1.39
C LEU A 406 13.22 -16.99 -0.58
N LYS A 407 14.30 -16.92 0.20
CA LYS A 407 14.72 -18.00 1.12
C LYS A 407 13.95 -18.06 2.45
N GLY A 408 13.07 -17.09 2.72
CA GLY A 408 12.28 -17.00 3.95
C GLY A 408 13.02 -16.39 5.15
N VAL A 409 14.20 -15.80 4.96
CA VAL A 409 15.00 -15.18 6.04
C VAL A 409 14.49 -13.79 6.41
N LEU A 410 13.99 -13.04 5.41
CA LEU A 410 13.54 -11.65 5.58
C LEU A 410 12.02 -11.54 5.40
N SER A 411 11.27 -10.90 6.30
CA SER A 411 9.82 -10.69 6.10
C SER A 411 9.51 -9.62 5.06
N ARG A 412 8.27 -9.58 4.55
CA ARG A 412 7.79 -8.49 3.66
C ARG A 412 8.04 -7.12 4.26
N ASP A 413 7.64 -6.93 5.52
CA ASP A 413 7.76 -5.64 6.20
C ASP A 413 9.22 -5.22 6.37
N GLY A 414 10.11 -6.17 6.70
CA GLY A 414 11.55 -5.92 6.79
C GLY A 414 12.16 -5.49 5.45
N LEU A 415 11.78 -6.18 4.37
CA LEU A 415 12.19 -5.81 3.01
C LEU A 415 11.68 -4.41 2.62
N TRP A 416 10.42 -4.11 2.90
CA TRP A 416 9.81 -2.82 2.59
C TRP A 416 10.45 -1.65 3.34
N GLN A 417 10.68 -1.81 4.64
CA GLN A 417 11.32 -0.80 5.47
C GLN A 417 12.72 -0.44 4.94
N GLU A 418 13.47 -1.44 4.48
CA GLU A 418 14.81 -1.25 3.96
C GLU A 418 14.82 -0.60 2.57
N ILE A 419 13.88 -0.98 1.69
CA ILE A 419 13.65 -0.28 0.41
C ILE A 419 13.36 1.20 0.66
N ARG A 420 12.48 1.51 1.62
CA ARG A 420 12.13 2.90 1.98
C ARG A 420 13.34 3.66 2.55
N ARG A 421 14.19 3.01 3.35
CA ARG A 421 15.39 3.62 3.92
C ARG A 421 16.40 4.04 2.85
N GLN A 422 16.49 3.28 1.77
CA GLN A 422 17.44 3.54 0.68
C GLN A 422 16.89 4.50 -0.38
N HIS A 423 15.59 4.80 -0.34
CA HIS A 423 14.92 5.65 -1.31
C HIS A 423 15.24 7.12 -1.08
N SER A 424 15.53 7.80 -2.18
CA SER A 424 15.63 9.25 -2.27
C SER A 424 15.00 9.69 -3.59
N ARG A 425 14.56 10.95 -3.65
CA ARG A 425 14.08 11.54 -4.90
C ARG A 425 15.17 12.41 -5.52
N ARG A 426 15.24 12.40 -6.84
CA ARG A 426 16.10 13.28 -7.61
C ARG A 426 15.72 14.74 -7.34
N THR A 427 16.72 15.60 -7.27
CA THR A 427 16.55 17.05 -7.13
C THR A 427 15.82 17.63 -8.34
N THR A 428 14.81 18.47 -8.10
CA THR A 428 14.07 19.22 -9.13
C THR A 428 14.89 20.38 -9.67
N HIS A 429 14.60 20.84 -10.90
CA HIS A 429 15.23 22.04 -11.47
C HIS A 429 14.56 23.32 -10.98
N SER A 430 13.24 23.28 -10.78
CA SER A 430 12.51 24.38 -10.19
C SER A 430 12.83 24.52 -8.70
N ASN A 431 12.91 25.76 -8.23
CA ASN A 431 13.10 26.06 -6.82
C ASN A 431 11.72 26.12 -6.13
N PRO A 432 11.42 25.21 -5.18
CA PRO A 432 10.14 25.22 -4.47
C PRO A 432 9.98 26.44 -3.55
N ASP A 433 11.08 27.05 -3.12
CA ASP A 433 11.08 28.22 -2.25
C ASP A 433 11.11 29.55 -3.05
N PHE A 434 10.87 29.49 -4.37
CA PHE A 434 10.93 30.69 -5.21
C PHE A 434 9.79 31.66 -4.91
N GLY A 435 10.13 32.95 -4.80
CA GLY A 435 9.14 34.02 -4.72
C GLY A 435 8.22 33.90 -3.51
N THR A 436 6.92 33.76 -3.75
CA THR A 436 5.93 33.51 -2.69
C THR A 436 6.15 32.20 -1.92
N GLY A 437 6.87 31.22 -2.48
CA GLY A 437 7.23 29.95 -1.82
C GLY A 437 8.17 30.11 -0.62
N GLY A 438 9.02 31.14 -0.62
CA GLY A 438 9.96 31.42 0.48
C GLY A 438 9.32 32.02 1.73
N PHE A 439 8.01 32.24 1.75
CA PHE A 439 7.28 32.80 2.89
C PHE A 439 6.78 31.66 3.79
N SER A 440 7.33 31.56 5.00
CA SER A 440 7.24 30.42 5.92
C SER A 440 5.86 29.97 6.43
N ARG A 441 4.74 30.48 5.90
CA ARG A 441 3.37 30.18 6.34
C ARG A 441 2.29 30.23 5.25
N ARG A 442 2.66 30.34 3.96
CA ARG A 442 1.69 30.58 2.88
C ARG A 442 1.84 29.58 1.74
N ARG A 443 0.71 29.24 1.10
CA ARG A 443 0.68 28.32 -0.04
C ARG A 443 1.36 29.00 -1.23
N SER A 444 2.42 28.36 -1.73
CA SER A 444 3.12 28.76 -2.94
C SER A 444 2.18 28.84 -4.15
N THR A 445 2.41 29.82 -5.02
CA THR A 445 1.80 29.91 -6.38
C THR A 445 2.36 28.85 -7.32
N TRP A 446 3.61 28.42 -7.10
CA TRP A 446 4.24 27.29 -7.76
C TRP A 446 3.67 25.99 -7.22
N GLY A 447 3.38 25.03 -8.11
CA GLY A 447 2.59 23.83 -7.85
C GLY A 447 3.20 22.79 -6.89
N SER A 448 4.09 23.16 -5.96
CA SER A 448 4.70 22.24 -4.98
C SER A 448 4.13 22.42 -3.56
N GLY A 449 2.82 22.64 -3.45
CA GLY A 449 2.09 22.61 -2.18
C GLY A 449 1.35 21.30 -1.95
N GLY A 450 2.00 20.17 -2.20
CA GLY A 450 1.51 18.86 -1.79
C GLY A 450 2.01 18.58 -0.38
N SER A 451 1.09 18.42 0.57
CA SER A 451 1.37 17.78 1.86
C SER A 451 1.98 16.40 1.60
N TRP A 452 3.30 16.27 1.72
CA TRP A 452 3.99 14.98 1.64
C TRP A 452 3.95 14.33 3.03
N GLY A 453 2.89 13.56 3.27
CA GLY A 453 2.77 12.61 4.37
C GLY A 453 2.88 11.19 3.85
#